data_AF-A0A3N5GP50-F1
#
_entry.id   AF-A0A3N5GP50-F1
#
_cell.length_a   1.000
_cell.length_b   1.000
_cell.length_c   1.000
_cell.angle_alpha   90.00
_cell.angle_beta   90.00
_cell.angle_gamma   90.00
#
_symmetry.space_group_name_H-M   'P 1'
#
loop_
_entity.id
_entity.type
_entity.pdbx_description
1 polymer ?
#
loop_
_entity_poly.entity_id
_entity_poly.type
_entity_poly.pdbx_seq_one_letter_code
_entity_poly.pdbx_strand_id
1 'polypeptide(L)'
;MNAENLAYTAVQVVHNFGAAAVVGGAVFARWPTAQDPVVQRWLAWLVLAGWVAQAASGSLFGAVSVHYYGQFPDIHGIAVAALGIKIAAAVVGVAVAAAFLRLSARWGDTARRRAWAALTGAGVVALTAAAFLRWFS
;
A
#
# COMPACT_ATOMS: atom_id res chain seq x y z
N MET A 1 4.21 -13.75 -24.81
CA MET A 1 4.35 -14.72 -23.70
C MET A 1 5.57 -14.45 -22.82
N ASN A 2 6.82 -14.55 -23.27
CA ASN A 2 7.98 -14.38 -22.35
C ASN A 2 8.14 -12.95 -21.78
N ALA A 3 8.07 -11.91 -22.62
CA ALA A 3 8.22 -10.53 -22.16
C ALA A 3 7.04 -10.04 -21.30
N GLU A 4 5.83 -10.44 -21.67
CA GLU A 4 4.61 -10.16 -20.91
C GLU A 4 4.64 -10.81 -19.52
N ASN A 5 4.93 -12.10 -19.43
CA ASN A 5 5.03 -12.80 -18.15
C ASN A 5 6.15 -12.21 -17.27
N LEU A 6 7.27 -11.82 -17.87
CA LEU A 6 8.34 -11.12 -17.17
C LEU A 6 7.87 -9.76 -16.62
N ALA A 7 7.14 -8.98 -17.43
CA ALA A 7 6.58 -7.70 -17.01
C ALA A 7 5.58 -7.88 -15.86
N TYR A 8 4.60 -8.78 -15.99
CA TYR A 8 3.65 -9.10 -14.92
C TYR A 8 4.37 -9.57 -13.65
N THR A 9 5.38 -10.43 -13.79
CA THR A 9 6.17 -10.92 -12.64
C THR A 9 6.90 -9.78 -11.93
N ALA A 10 7.55 -8.89 -12.68
CA ALA A 10 8.24 -7.73 -12.11
C ALA A 10 7.26 -6.81 -11.37
N VAL A 11 6.08 -6.54 -11.95
CA VAL A 11 5.02 -5.76 -11.30
C VAL A 11 4.56 -6.45 -10.02
N GLN A 12 4.32 -7.76 -10.04
CA GLN A 12 3.90 -8.53 -8.85
C GLN A 12 4.94 -8.49 -7.74
N VAL A 13 6.24 -8.59 -8.07
CA VAL A 13 7.32 -8.47 -7.08
C VAL A 13 7.24 -7.12 -6.38
N VAL A 14 7.24 -6.02 -7.15
CA VAL A 14 7.16 -4.66 -6.58
C VAL A 14 5.88 -4.48 -5.78
N HIS A 15 4.74 -4.98 -6.28
CA HIS A 15 3.45 -4.87 -5.62
C HIS A 15 3.45 -5.61 -4.26
N ASN A 16 3.90 -6.87 -4.24
CA ASN A 16 3.88 -7.71 -3.05
C ASN A 16 4.84 -7.20 -1.97
N PHE A 17 6.07 -6.82 -2.35
CA PHE A 17 7.01 -6.22 -1.39
C PHE A 17 6.56 -4.84 -0.91
N GLY A 18 5.90 -4.04 -1.76
CA GLY A 18 5.26 -2.80 -1.34
C GLY A 18 4.16 -3.04 -0.31
N ALA A 19 3.35 -4.09 -0.49
CA ALA A 19 2.33 -4.50 0.49
C ALA A 19 2.94 -4.90 1.83
N ALA A 20 3.99 -5.73 1.78
CA ALA A 20 4.73 -6.16 2.97
C ALA A 20 5.35 -4.97 3.71
N ALA A 21 5.92 -3.99 2.98
CA ALA A 21 6.48 -2.77 3.56
C ALA A 21 5.41 -1.91 4.25
N VAL A 22 4.24 -1.73 3.62
CA VAL A 22 3.11 -0.96 4.16
C VAL A 22 2.60 -1.57 5.47
N VAL A 23 2.29 -2.86 5.48
CA VAL A 23 1.69 -3.51 6.65
C VAL A 23 2.74 -3.81 7.71
N GLY A 24 3.83 -4.45 7.30
CA GLY A 24 4.94 -4.81 8.18
C GLY A 24 5.55 -3.58 8.82
N GLY A 25 5.91 -2.55 8.04
CA GLY A 25 6.50 -1.32 8.58
C GLY A 25 5.60 -0.62 9.60
N ALA A 26 4.29 -0.55 9.33
CA ALA A 26 3.34 0.05 10.26
C ALA A 26 3.15 -0.78 11.54
N VAL A 27 3.14 -2.11 11.45
CA VAL A 27 3.05 -3.00 12.62
C VAL A 27 4.35 -2.95 13.45
N PHE A 28 5.52 -3.01 12.80
CA PHE A 28 6.81 -2.97 13.47
C PHE A 28 7.09 -1.64 14.17
N ALA A 29 6.49 -0.54 13.73
CA ALA A 29 6.60 0.74 14.42
C ALA A 29 5.97 0.71 15.84
N ARG A 30 5.06 -0.23 16.10
CA ARG A 30 4.30 -0.33 17.37
C ARG A 30 4.51 -1.63 18.15
N TRP A 31 4.96 -2.71 17.52
CA TRP A 31 5.09 -4.05 18.10
C TRP A 31 6.39 -4.72 17.63
N PRO A 32 7.11 -5.49 18.47
CA PRO A 32 6.76 -5.93 19.82
C PRO A 32 6.86 -4.84 20.90
N THR A 33 7.71 -3.84 20.69
CA THR A 33 7.79 -2.64 21.52
C THR A 33 7.67 -1.40 20.64
N ALA A 34 7.17 -0.30 21.21
CA ALA A 34 7.12 0.96 20.48
C ALA A 34 8.56 1.39 20.13
N GLN A 35 8.81 1.61 18.84
CA GLN A 35 10.14 1.98 18.37
C GLN A 35 10.45 3.43 18.75
N ASP A 36 11.74 3.78 18.87
CA ASP A 36 12.14 5.16 19.11
C ASP A 36 11.81 6.07 17.91
N PRO A 37 11.80 7.41 18.09
CA PRO A 37 11.40 8.32 17.03
C PRO A 37 12.25 8.25 15.75
N VAL A 38 13.53 7.89 15.84
CA VAL A 38 14.42 7.79 14.68
C VAL A 38 14.03 6.57 13.84
N VAL A 39 13.86 5.41 14.49
CA VAL A 39 13.40 4.19 13.82
C VAL A 39 11.99 4.38 13.24
N GLN A 40 11.08 5.04 13.96
CA GLN A 40 9.76 5.38 13.43
C GLN A 40 9.84 6.22 12.16
N ARG A 41 10.78 7.17 12.07
CA ARG A 41 10.97 7.99 10.86
C ARG A 41 11.42 7.14 9.66
N TRP A 42 12.34 6.19 9.87
CA TRP A 42 12.77 5.26 8.82
C TRP A 42 11.63 4.35 8.37
N LEU A 43 10.86 3.80 9.32
CA LEU A 43 9.68 3.01 9.02
C LEU A 43 8.61 3.83 8.28
N ALA A 44 8.48 5.12 8.56
CA ALA A 44 7.52 5.97 7.88
C ALA A 44 7.93 6.22 6.43
N TRP A 45 9.22 6.36 6.16
CA TRP A 45 9.75 6.37 4.79
C TRP A 45 9.52 5.05 4.06
N LEU A 46 9.78 3.92 4.73
CA LEU A 46 9.54 2.58 4.18
C LEU A 46 8.06 2.39 3.82
N VAL A 47 7.14 2.75 4.72
CA VAL A 47 5.70 2.65 4.50
C VAL A 47 5.25 3.59 3.38
N LEU A 48 5.76 4.83 3.32
CA LEU A 48 5.45 5.76 2.24
C LEU A 48 5.93 5.23 0.88
N ALA A 49 7.18 4.73 0.82
CA ALA A 49 7.72 4.10 -0.38
C ALA A 49 6.89 2.89 -0.79
N GLY A 50 6.45 2.06 0.17
CA GLY A 50 5.56 0.93 -0.07
C GLY A 50 4.20 1.34 -0.67
N TRP A 51 3.58 2.41 -0.17
CA TRP A 51 2.34 2.95 -0.74
C TRP A 51 2.53 3.49 -2.16
N VAL A 52 3.62 4.21 -2.42
CA VAL A 52 3.96 4.70 -3.76
C VAL A 52 4.20 3.52 -4.71
N ALA A 53 4.94 2.51 -4.27
CA ALA A 53 5.18 1.29 -5.05
C ALA A 53 3.87 0.56 -5.37
N GLN A 54 2.95 0.46 -4.41
CA GLN A 54 1.61 -0.11 -4.58
C GLN A 54 0.78 0.66 -5.63
N ALA A 55 0.76 2.00 -5.56
CA ALA A 55 0.05 2.82 -6.51
C ALA A 55 0.64 2.68 -7.93
N ALA A 56 1.97 2.81 -8.06
CA ALA A 56 2.66 2.72 -9.34
C ALA A 56 2.49 1.33 -9.98
N SER A 57 2.70 0.26 -9.22
CA SER A 57 2.52 -1.11 -9.72
C SER A 57 1.06 -1.44 -10.03
N GLY A 58 0.11 -0.93 -9.24
CA GLY A 58 -1.33 -1.05 -9.52
C GLY A 58 -1.72 -0.42 -10.86
N SER A 59 -1.25 0.81 -11.12
CA SER A 59 -1.45 1.47 -12.41
C SER A 59 -0.75 0.73 -13.54
N LEU A 60 0.45 0.19 -13.29
CA LEU A 60 1.22 -0.55 -14.29
C LEU A 60 0.54 -1.86 -14.69
N PHE A 61 -0.18 -2.55 -13.80
CA PHE A 61 -1.02 -3.70 -14.20
C PHE A 61 -2.08 -3.30 -15.23
N GLY A 62 -2.74 -2.17 -15.03
CA GLY A 62 -3.71 -1.64 -16.00
C GLY A 62 -3.04 -1.30 -17.34
N ALA A 63 -1.88 -0.64 -17.30
CA ALA A 63 -1.14 -0.26 -18.51
C ALA A 63 -0.61 -1.48 -19.29
N VAL A 64 -0.06 -2.48 -18.60
CA VAL A 64 0.37 -3.75 -19.21
C VAL A 64 -0.82 -4.47 -19.85
N SER A 65 -1.98 -4.50 -19.18
CA SER A 65 -3.20 -5.08 -19.75
C SER A 65 -3.62 -4.39 -21.04
N VAL A 66 -3.66 -3.05 -21.05
CA VAL A 66 -4.01 -2.28 -22.24
C VAL A 66 -2.99 -2.51 -23.37
N HIS A 67 -1.70 -2.57 -23.04
CA HIS A 67 -0.64 -2.75 -24.04
C HIS A 67 -0.69 -4.12 -24.72
N TYR A 68 -0.91 -5.21 -23.97
CA TYR A 68 -0.89 -6.57 -24.51
C TYR A 68 -2.26 -7.10 -24.95
N TYR A 69 -3.34 -6.68 -24.29
CA TYR A 69 -4.70 -7.17 -24.54
C TYR A 69 -5.64 -6.13 -25.18
N GLY A 70 -5.19 -4.88 -25.35
CA GLY A 70 -5.99 -3.79 -25.94
C GLY A 70 -7.10 -3.25 -25.04
N GLN A 71 -7.22 -3.75 -23.81
CA GLN A 71 -8.27 -3.39 -22.87
C GLN A 71 -7.77 -3.39 -21.43
N PHE A 72 -8.46 -2.65 -20.56
CA PHE A 72 -8.22 -2.71 -19.12
C PHE A 72 -8.61 -4.09 -18.56
N PRO A 73 -8.09 -4.46 -17.38
CA PRO A 73 -8.50 -5.68 -16.70
C PRO A 73 -10.02 -5.71 -16.50
N ASP A 74 -10.60 -6.89 -16.66
CA ASP A 74 -12.04 -7.12 -16.60
C ASP A 74 -12.56 -7.04 -15.16
N ILE A 75 -12.81 -5.83 -14.66
CA ILE A 75 -13.16 -5.57 -13.26
C ILE A 75 -14.62 -5.13 -13.17
N HIS A 76 -15.46 -5.95 -12.53
CA HIS A 76 -16.89 -5.70 -12.44
C HIS A 76 -17.45 -5.90 -11.02
N GLY A 77 -18.59 -5.26 -10.75
CA GLY A 77 -19.36 -5.47 -9.52
C GLY A 77 -18.53 -5.26 -8.24
N ILE A 78 -18.40 -6.32 -7.45
CA ILE A 78 -17.69 -6.31 -6.16
C ILE A 78 -16.21 -5.92 -6.35
N ALA A 79 -15.59 -6.30 -7.46
CA ALA A 79 -14.18 -6.01 -7.75
C ALA A 79 -13.94 -4.49 -7.88
N VAL A 80 -14.88 -3.75 -8.47
CA VAL A 80 -14.80 -2.28 -8.59
C VAL A 80 -14.89 -1.62 -7.21
N ALA A 81 -15.82 -2.06 -6.36
CA ALA A 81 -15.95 -1.56 -5.00
C ALA A 81 -14.68 -1.86 -4.17
N ALA A 82 -14.13 -3.07 -4.29
CA ALA A 82 -12.89 -3.46 -3.64
C ALA A 82 -11.70 -2.60 -4.11
N LEU A 83 -11.59 -2.32 -5.41
CA LEU A 83 -10.57 -1.42 -5.94
C LEU A 83 -10.72 0.01 -5.37
N GLY A 84 -11.95 0.53 -5.31
CA GLY A 84 -12.23 1.84 -4.71
C GLY A 84 -11.81 1.93 -3.24
N ILE A 85 -12.15 0.90 -2.43
CA ILE A 85 -11.73 0.81 -1.02
C ILE A 85 -10.20 0.77 -0.91
N LYS A 86 -9.53 -0.03 -1.76
CA LYS A 86 -8.06 -0.14 -1.78
C LYS A 86 -7.41 1.20 -2.11
N ILE A 87 -7.94 1.94 -3.08
CA ILE A 87 -7.46 3.29 -3.45
C ILE A 87 -7.66 4.26 -2.29
N ALA A 88 -8.84 4.28 -1.67
CA ALA A 88 -9.11 5.15 -0.52
C ALA A 88 -8.15 4.85 0.65
N ALA A 89 -7.92 3.58 0.96
CA ALA A 89 -6.95 3.16 1.96
C ALA A 89 -5.53 3.61 1.61
N ALA A 90 -5.12 3.52 0.34
CA ALA A 90 -3.82 4.01 -0.12
C ALA A 90 -3.67 5.53 0.02
N VAL A 91 -4.70 6.31 -0.34
CA VAL A 91 -4.71 7.77 -0.18
C VAL A 91 -4.54 8.16 1.29
N VAL A 92 -5.33 7.54 2.19
CA VAL A 92 -5.20 7.75 3.64
C VAL A 92 -3.81 7.35 4.12
N GLY A 93 -3.30 6.20 3.69
CA GLY A 93 -1.98 5.71 4.05
C GLY A 93 -0.85 6.65 3.65
N VAL A 94 -0.85 7.14 2.40
CA VAL A 94 0.11 8.13 1.91
C VAL A 94 0.00 9.43 2.71
N ALA A 95 -1.21 9.96 2.90
CA ALA A 95 -1.43 11.21 3.61
C ALA A 95 -0.92 11.13 5.06
N VAL A 96 -1.24 10.05 5.78
CA VAL A 96 -0.80 9.86 7.18
C VAL A 96 0.71 9.66 7.26
N ALA A 97 1.32 8.86 6.37
CA ALA A 97 2.77 8.65 6.37
C ALA A 97 3.54 9.95 6.05
N ALA A 98 3.07 10.72 5.06
CA ALA A 98 3.64 12.02 4.72
C ALA A 98 3.48 13.05 5.86
N ALA A 99 2.31 13.10 6.49
CA ALA A 99 2.07 13.94 7.66
C ALA A 99 2.97 13.53 8.82
N PHE A 100 3.15 12.23 9.06
CA PHE A 100 4.06 11.72 10.07
C PHE A 100 5.50 12.20 9.83
N LEU A 101 6.03 12.05 8.61
CA LEU A 101 7.39 12.47 8.27
C LEU A 101 7.63 13.98 8.44
N ARG A 102 6.61 14.80 8.17
CA ARG A 102 6.70 16.26 8.21
C ARG A 102 6.43 16.84 9.60
N LEU A 103 5.50 16.26 10.35
CA LEU A 103 4.88 16.91 11.51
C LEU A 103 5.07 16.14 12.83
N SER A 104 5.50 14.87 12.80
CA SER A 104 5.56 14.02 14.00
C SER A 104 6.48 14.56 15.11
N ALA A 105 7.48 15.37 14.77
CA ALA A 105 8.33 16.03 15.77
C ALA A 105 7.54 16.91 16.75
N ARG A 106 6.41 17.46 16.32
CA ARG A 106 5.51 18.31 17.14
C ARG A 106 4.39 17.52 17.81
N TRP A 107 4.27 16.22 17.52
CA TRP A 107 3.20 15.38 18.04
C TRP A 107 3.61 14.75 19.37
N GLY A 108 2.66 14.71 20.31
CA GLY A 108 2.79 13.86 21.49
C GLY A 108 2.63 12.37 21.16
N ASP A 109 3.02 11.51 22.09
CA ASP A 109 3.09 10.06 21.85
C ASP A 109 1.75 9.43 21.45
N THR A 110 0.64 9.92 22.01
CA THR A 110 -0.70 9.42 21.67
C THR A 110 -1.05 9.69 20.21
N ALA A 111 -0.69 10.86 19.67
CA ALA A 111 -0.93 11.19 18.27
C ALA A 111 -0.06 10.33 17.33
N ARG A 112 1.22 10.11 17.68
CA ARG A 112 2.11 9.20 16.94
C ARG A 112 1.57 7.77 16.92
N ARG A 113 1.12 7.25 18.07
CA ARG A 113 0.50 5.92 18.18
C ARG A 113 -0.76 5.79 17.32
N ARG A 114 -1.63 6.81 17.33
CA ARG A 114 -2.84 6.83 16.48
C ARG A 114 -2.50 6.84 14.99
N ALA A 115 -1.48 7.58 14.58
CA ALA A 115 -1.03 7.58 13.19
C ALA A 115 -0.54 6.19 12.75
N TRP A 116 0.27 5.51 13.57
CA TRP A 116 0.69 4.14 13.28
C TRP A 116 -0.48 3.15 13.25
N ALA A 117 -1.43 3.28 14.17
CA ALA A 117 -2.65 2.46 14.14
C ALA A 117 -3.48 2.69 12.87
N ALA A 118 -3.61 3.95 12.42
CA ALA A 118 -4.28 4.29 11.17
C ALA A 118 -3.54 3.70 9.96
N LEU A 119 -2.20 3.75 9.92
CA LEU A 119 -1.39 3.14 8.87
C LEU A 119 -1.54 1.61 8.83
N THR A 120 -1.54 0.96 10.00
CA THR A 120 -1.82 -0.49 10.09
C THR A 120 -3.22 -0.79 9.57
N GLY A 121 -4.24 -0.05 10.02
CA GLY A 121 -5.62 -0.25 9.59
C GLY A 121 -5.79 -0.08 8.08
N ALA A 122 -5.23 1.00 7.51
CA ALA A 122 -5.25 1.24 6.07
C ALA A 122 -4.54 0.11 5.30
N GLY A 123 -3.39 -0.35 5.78
CA GLY A 123 -2.66 -1.48 5.18
C GLY A 123 -3.46 -2.78 5.19
N VAL A 124 -4.08 -3.13 6.32
CA VAL A 124 -4.94 -4.33 6.44
C VAL A 124 -6.15 -4.22 5.53
N VAL A 125 -6.87 -3.09 5.55
CA VAL A 125 -8.03 -2.85 4.67
C VAL A 125 -7.63 -2.97 3.20
N ALA A 126 -6.50 -2.40 2.80
CA ALA A 126 -6.00 -2.48 1.43
C ALA A 126 -5.65 -3.93 1.01
N LEU A 127 -5.04 -4.72 1.91
CA LEU A 127 -4.75 -6.13 1.64
C LEU A 127 -6.01 -6.98 1.55
N THR A 128 -6.97 -6.78 2.46
CA THR A 128 -8.26 -7.46 2.41
C THR A 128 -8.98 -7.12 1.11
N ALA A 129 -9.09 -5.85 0.76
CA ALA A 129 -9.68 -5.41 -0.51
C ALA A 129 -8.95 -6.00 -1.73
N ALA A 130 -7.62 -6.12 -1.68
CA ALA A 130 -6.84 -6.76 -2.75
C ALA A 130 -7.16 -8.26 -2.91
N ALA A 131 -7.50 -8.97 -1.82
CA ALA A 131 -7.93 -10.36 -1.89
C ALA A 131 -9.29 -10.50 -2.60
N PHE A 132 -10.26 -9.63 -2.25
CA PHE A 132 -11.55 -9.59 -2.95
C PHE A 132 -11.38 -9.21 -4.43
N LEU A 133 -10.53 -8.22 -4.72
CA LEU A 133 -10.23 -7.83 -6.09
C LEU A 133 -9.74 -9.04 -6.91
N ARG A 134 -8.76 -9.80 -6.40
CA ARG A 134 -8.23 -11.01 -7.07
C ARG A 134 -9.24 -12.15 -7.20
N TRP A 135 -10.23 -12.24 -6.32
CA TRP A 135 -11.24 -13.29 -6.39
C TRP A 135 -12.33 -12.99 -7.43
N PHE A 136 -12.64 -11.71 -7.64
CA PHE A 136 -13.74 -11.25 -8.50
C PHE A 136 -13.29 -10.59 -9.82
N SER A 137 -11.98 -10.57 -10.10
CA SER A 137 -11.36 -10.18 -11.38
C SER A 137 -10.79 -11.40 -12.08
#